data_AF-A0A4P7GSN3-F1
#
_entry.id   AF-A0A4P7GSN3-F1
#
_cell.length_a   1.000
_cell.length_b   1.000
_cell.length_c   1.000
_cell.angle_alpha   90.00
_cell.angle_beta   90.00
_cell.angle_gamma   90.00
#
_symmetry.space_group_name_H-M   'P 1'
#
loop_
_entity.id
_entity.type
_entity.pdbx_description
1 polymer ?
#
loop_
_entity_poly.entity_id
_entity_poly.type
_entity_poly.pdbx_seq_one_letter_code
_entity_poly.pdbx_strand_id
1 'polypeptide(L)'
;MAESRDVLAEIRRDLENYVGKRVRIRANKGRRRIVEREGTLEKTYPNLFVVKLDEEYQNRRLSYTYTDLLTAMVEVSVYNGKERKKLNYSASSAS
;
A
#
# COMPACT_ATOMS: atom_id res chain seq x y z
N MET A 1 9.14 10.06 18.74
CA MET A 1 7.83 10.34 18.09
C MET A 1 7.94 11.22 16.84
N ALA A 2 8.97 12.05 16.66
CA ALA A 2 9.18 12.82 15.43
C ALA A 2 9.61 11.92 14.25
N GLU A 3 10.52 10.97 14.49
CA GLU A 3 11.09 10.10 13.45
C GLU A 3 10.05 9.30 12.67
N SER A 4 8.98 8.85 13.33
CA SER A 4 7.91 8.12 12.65
C SER A 4 7.10 9.01 11.69
N ARG A 5 6.96 10.32 11.95
CA ARG A 5 6.20 11.21 11.06
C ARG A 5 6.93 11.48 9.75
N ASP A 6 8.25 11.64 9.81
CA ASP A 6 9.09 11.79 8.61
C ASP A 6 9.04 10.53 7.74
N VAL A 7 9.15 9.34 8.34
CA VAL A 7 9.05 8.06 7.62
C VAL A 7 7.70 7.90 6.93
N LEU A 8 6.58 8.21 7.61
CA LEU A 8 5.26 8.12 6.98
C LEU A 8 5.11 9.11 5.81
N ALA A 9 5.72 10.29 5.90
CA ALA A 9 5.74 11.26 4.82
C ALA A 9 6.60 10.79 3.62
N GLU A 10 7.69 10.08 3.86
CA GLU A 10 8.48 9.41 2.81
C GLU A 10 7.69 8.31 2.12
N ILE A 11 7.03 7.43 2.87
CA ILE A 11 6.17 6.36 2.32
C ILE A 11 5.07 6.99 1.44
N ARG A 12 4.45 8.07 1.90
CA ARG A 12 3.46 8.81 1.11
C ARG A 12 4.06 9.33 -0.20
N ARG A 13 5.20 10.02 -0.14
CA ARG A 13 5.86 10.60 -1.32
C ARG A 13 6.26 9.53 -2.33
N ASP A 14 6.73 8.37 -1.86
CA ASP A 14 7.01 7.24 -2.75
C ASP A 14 5.72 6.73 -3.41
N LEU A 15 4.64 6.54 -2.64
CA LEU A 15 3.34 6.09 -3.16
C LEU A 15 2.72 7.03 -4.19
N GLU A 16 2.93 8.34 -4.06
CA GLU A 16 2.48 9.35 -5.03
C GLU A 16 3.01 9.06 -6.45
N ASN A 17 4.20 8.45 -6.60
CA ASN A 17 4.77 8.05 -7.91
C ASN A 17 4.08 6.85 -8.56
N TYR A 18 3.18 6.18 -7.84
CA TYR A 18 2.45 5.01 -8.34
C TYR A 18 0.94 5.24 -8.44
N VAL A 19 0.45 6.46 -8.19
CA VAL A 19 -0.96 6.79 -8.42
C VAL A 19 -1.32 6.55 -9.89
N GLY A 20 -2.47 5.93 -10.11
CA GLY A 20 -2.94 5.47 -11.42
C GLY A 20 -2.35 4.14 -11.88
N LYS A 21 -1.38 3.55 -11.16
CA LYS A 21 -0.81 2.24 -11.52
C LYS A 21 -1.60 1.10 -10.90
N ARG A 22 -1.59 -0.04 -11.59
CA ARG A 22 -2.14 -1.28 -11.06
C ARG A 22 -1.28 -1.78 -9.91
N VAL A 23 -1.93 -2.23 -8.85
CA VAL A 23 -1.32 -2.71 -7.62
C VAL A 23 -1.99 -3.98 -7.12
N ARG A 24 -1.22 -4.79 -6.40
CA ARG A 24 -1.69 -5.90 -5.59
C ARG A 24 -1.55 -5.53 -4.12
N ILE A 25 -2.63 -5.71 -3.37
CA ILE A 25 -2.69 -5.48 -1.93
C ILE A 25 -2.78 -6.82 -1.22
N ARG A 26 -1.86 -7.07 -0.30
CA ARG A 26 -1.91 -8.21 0.63
C ARG A 26 -2.09 -7.67 2.04
N ALA A 27 -3.21 -8.01 2.69
CA ALA A 27 -3.55 -7.50 4.02
C ALA A 27 -3.73 -8.63 5.04
N ASN A 28 -3.12 -8.46 6.22
CA ASN A 28 -3.20 -9.38 7.34
C ASN A 28 -4.43 -9.05 8.21
N LYS A 29 -5.51 -9.82 8.08
CA LYS A 29 -6.78 -9.64 8.82
C LYS A 29 -6.89 -10.54 10.06
N GLY A 30 -5.80 -10.73 10.80
CA GLY A 30 -5.79 -11.46 12.09
C GLY A 30 -5.22 -12.89 12.03
N ARG A 31 -5.61 -13.75 12.99
CA ARG A 31 -4.99 -15.05 13.34
C ARG A 31 -5.03 -16.12 12.23
N ARG A 32 -4.35 -15.91 11.11
CA ARG A 32 -4.19 -16.77 9.90
C ARG A 32 -5.08 -16.41 8.71
N ARG A 33 -5.62 -15.18 8.62
CA ARG A 33 -6.33 -14.73 7.42
C ARG A 33 -5.55 -13.65 6.69
N ILE A 34 -5.01 -14.03 5.53
CA ILE A 34 -4.38 -13.12 4.57
C ILE A 34 -5.37 -12.94 3.42
N VAL A 35 -5.66 -11.69 3.07
CA VAL A 35 -6.47 -11.37 1.89
C VAL A 35 -5.59 -10.71 0.84
N GLU A 36 -5.71 -11.17 -0.40
CA GLU A 36 -5.02 -10.58 -1.54
C GLU A 36 -6.07 -10.04 -2.52
N ARG A 37 -5.88 -8.79 -2.97
CA ARG A 37 -6.77 -8.10 -3.91
C ARG A 37 -5.96 -7.32 -4.92
N GLU A 38 -6.50 -7.15 -6.11
CA GLU A 38 -5.90 -6.35 -7.17
C GLU A 38 -6.78 -5.15 -7.50
N GLY A 39 -6.13 -4.07 -7.91
CA GLY A 39 -6.79 -2.82 -8.23
C GLY A 39 -5.83 -1.77 -8.74
N THR A 40 -6.28 -0.53 -8.78
CA THR A 40 -5.49 0.65 -9.12
C THR A 40 -5.28 1.50 -7.88
N LEU A 41 -4.05 1.96 -7.64
CA LEU A 41 -3.79 2.98 -6.62
C LEU A 41 -4.45 4.28 -7.07
N GLU A 42 -5.60 4.61 -6.50
CA GLU A 42 -6.46 5.68 -7.00
C GLU A 42 -6.00 7.04 -6.50
N LYS A 43 -5.72 7.17 -5.20
CA LYS A 43 -5.36 8.44 -4.55
C LYS A 43 -4.49 8.23 -3.32
N THR A 44 -3.71 9.24 -2.98
CA THR A 44 -3.00 9.39 -1.70
C THR A 44 -3.52 10.62 -0.96
N TYR A 45 -3.57 10.54 0.37
CA TYR A 45 -4.01 11.60 1.27
C TYR A 45 -3.03 11.67 2.45
N PRO A 46 -3.03 12.73 3.27
CA PRO A 46 -2.07 12.87 4.37
C PRO A 46 -1.90 11.66 5.29
N ASN A 47 -2.96 10.89 5.55
CA ASN A 47 -2.94 9.78 6.51
C ASN A 47 -3.25 8.40 5.90
N LEU A 48 -3.70 8.35 4.65
CA LEU A 48 -4.14 7.10 4.01
C LEU A 48 -4.00 7.16 2.50
N PHE A 49 -4.00 6.00 1.87
CA PHE A 49 -4.12 5.86 0.42
C PHE A 49 -5.35 5.01 0.07
N VAL A 50 -5.85 5.19 -1.14
CA VAL A 50 -7.07 4.55 -1.65
C VAL A 50 -6.73 3.69 -2.85
N VAL A 51 -7.20 2.44 -2.83
CA VAL A 51 -7.11 1.51 -3.95
C VAL A 51 -8.52 1.25 -4.46
N LYS A 52 -8.74 1.50 -5.75
CA LYS A 52 -9.95 1.09 -6.45
C LYS A 52 -9.74 -0.33 -6.96
N LEU A 53 -10.49 -1.29 -6.46
CA LEU A 53 -10.38 -2.68 -6.87
C LEU A 53 -10.88 -2.89 -8.31
N ASP A 54 -10.37 -3.93 -8.97
CA ASP A 54 -10.79 -4.31 -10.32
C ASP A 54 -12.30 -4.72 -10.36
N GLU A 55 -12.86 -4.85 -11.56
CA GLU A 55 -14.31 -5.06 -11.78
C GLU A 55 -14.88 -6.32 -11.11
N GLU A 56 -14.05 -7.35 -10.90
CA GLU A 56 -14.39 -8.55 -10.10
C GLU A 56 -14.93 -8.18 -8.70
N TYR A 57 -14.53 -7.02 -8.17
CA TYR A 57 -14.94 -6.50 -6.87
C TYR A 57 -15.92 -5.33 -6.97
N GLN A 58 -16.67 -5.23 -8.08
CA GLN A 58 -17.65 -4.17 -8.32
C GLN A 58 -17.04 -2.76 -8.18
N ASN A 59 -15.77 -2.58 -8.58
CA ASN A 59 -15.06 -1.31 -8.47
C ASN A 59 -15.01 -0.74 -7.03
N ARG A 60 -15.12 -1.60 -6.01
CA ARG A 60 -15.08 -1.19 -4.60
C ARG A 60 -13.76 -0.48 -4.27
N ARG A 61 -13.83 0.56 -3.44
CA ARG A 61 -12.65 1.25 -2.90
C ARG A 61 -12.27 0.70 -1.52
N LEU A 62 -10.98 0.49 -1.32
CA LEU A 62 -10.39 0.19 -0.01
C LEU A 62 -9.37 1.27 0.34
N SER A 63 -9.31 1.61 1.61
CA SER A 63 -8.33 2.56 2.15
C SER A 63 -7.44 1.90 3.19
N TYR A 64 -6.17 2.27 3.20
CA TYR A 64 -5.17 1.79 4.16
C TYR A 64 -4.29 2.94 4.61
N THR A 65 -3.71 2.83 5.80
CA THR A 65 -2.82 3.85 6.36
C THR A 65 -1.37 3.56 6.01
N TYR A 66 -0.52 4.58 6.07
CA TYR A 66 0.93 4.40 5.90
C TYR A 66 1.55 3.60 7.05
N THR A 67 0.95 3.66 8.24
CA THR A 67 1.33 2.82 9.38
C THR A 67 1.13 1.34 9.07
N ASP A 68 0.07 0.97 8.34
CA ASP A 68 -0.18 -0.43 7.95
C ASP A 68 0.94 -0.96 7.05
N LEU A 69 1.54 -0.11 6.21
CA LEU A 69 2.69 -0.46 5.36
C LEU A 69 3.97 -0.58 6.19
N LEU A 70 4.21 0.39 7.07
CA LEU A 70 5.37 0.43 7.95
C LEU A 70 5.42 -0.80 8.89
N THR A 71 4.26 -1.23 9.37
CA THR A 71 4.09 -2.38 10.28
C THR A 71 3.88 -3.71 9.55
N ALA A 72 3.95 -3.71 8.21
CA ALA A 72 3.69 -4.88 7.35
C ALA A 72 2.32 -5.56 7.58
N MET A 73 1.36 -4.85 8.16
CA MET A 73 -0.04 -5.29 8.20
C MET A 73 -0.65 -5.29 6.80
N VAL A 74 -0.17 -4.40 5.94
CA VAL A 74 -0.51 -4.31 4.52
C VAL A 74 0.79 -4.29 3.71
N GLU A 75 0.81 -5.03 2.61
CA GLU A 75 1.90 -5.03 1.65
C GLU A 75 1.35 -4.59 0.28
N VAL A 76 2.09 -3.71 -0.39
CA VAL A 76 1.75 -3.19 -1.72
C VAL A 76 2.77 -3.72 -2.73
N SER A 77 2.28 -4.21 -3.86
CA SER A 77 3.12 -4.49 -5.02
C SER A 77 2.58 -3.74 -6.23
N VAL A 78 3.46 -3.08 -6.99
CA VAL A 78 3.11 -2.34 -8.20
C VAL A 78 3.46 -3.15 -9.43
N TYR A 79 2.60 -3.09 -10.45
CA TYR A 79 2.86 -3.69 -11.75
C TYR A 79 3.56 -2.70 -12.68
N ASN A 80 4.66 -3.14 -13.31
CA ASN A 80 5.34 -2.43 -14.38
C ASN A 80 5.39 -3.34 -15.62
N GLY A 81 4.40 -3.19 -16.51
CA GLY A 81 4.20 -4.12 -17.61
C GLY A 81 3.87 -5.53 -17.10
N LYS A 82 4.75 -6.50 -17.39
CA LYS A 82 4.61 -7.89 -16.92
C LYS A 82 5.27 -8.15 -15.57
N GLU A 83 6.08 -7.21 -15.08
CA GLU A 83 6.83 -7.37 -13.83
C GLU A 83 6.03 -6.84 -12.64
N ARG A 84 6.18 -7.51 -11.50
CA ARG A 84 5.58 -7.08 -10.23
C ARG A 84 6.69 -6.75 -9.23
N LYS A 85 6.73 -5.50 -8.79
CA LYS A 85 7.67 -5.01 -7.77
C LYS A 85 6.95 -4.82 -6.44
N LYS A 86 7.39 -5.52 -5.41
CA LYS A 86 6.93 -5.27 -4.03
C LYS A 86 7.58 -3.99 -3.50
N LEU A 87 6.79 -3.14 -2.85
CA LEU A 87 7.29 -1.96 -2.15
C LEU A 87 7.66 -2.34 -0.71
N ASN A 88 8.85 -1.94 -0.26
CA ASN A 88 9.40 -2.31 1.04
C ASN A 88 9.53 -1.07 1.92
N TYR A 89 8.77 -1.02 3.02
CA TYR A 89 8.71 0.14 3.93
C TYR A 89 8.93 -0.23 5.40
N SER A 90 9.37 -1.46 5.69
CA SER A 90 9.57 -1.96 7.05
C SER A 90 10.55 -1.10 7.86
N ALA A 91 10.27 -0.90 9.15
CA ALA A 91 11.06 -0.09 10.07
C ALA A 91 12.53 -0.54 10.32
N SER A 92 13.04 -1.53 9.58
CA SER A 92 14.40 -2.07 9.73
C SER A 92 15.40 -1.57 8.68
N SER A 93 15.10 -0.50 7.95
CA SER A 93 16.09 0.15 7.06
C SER A 93 16.97 1.19 7.76
N ALA A 94 16.87 1.33 9.08
CA ALA A 94 17.85 2.04 9.90
C ALA A 94 18.82 1.01 10.51
N SER A 95 19.85 0.65 9.75
CA SER A 95 21.06 -0.03 10.25
C SER A 95 22.23 0.38 9.37
#